data_AF-A0A1E1IPJ5-F1
#
_entry.id   AF-A0A1E1IPJ5-F1
#
_cell.length_a   1.000
_cell.length_b   1.000
_cell.length_c   1.000
_cell.angle_alpha   90.00
_cell.angle_beta   90.00
_cell.angle_gamma   90.00
#
_symmetry.space_group_name_H-M   'P 1'
#
loop_
_entity.id
_entity.type
_entity.pdbx_description
1 polymer ?
#
loop_
_entity_poly.entity_id
_entity_poly.type
_entity_poly.pdbx_seq_one_letter_code
_entity_poly.pdbx_strand_id
1 'polypeptide(L)'
;MGVILNLSVYGLMIIPLVAMVKAHNLSLRKLSKLSIMMAAVQLAQSTIAMAVPPDMMGVQVSVQGALLPLVTVVFCFFTLSDTKAVKVMHLHDCGDGDVGAAVATLWCLCYTVLFRWFPWYHSLASRGFEAANLVSGAEAYLTLVTMLAMCRSFTTGSLTAAMAAWVLHVVGALAGAVAGLPVVGTALTAALMTAVSATVFCAPAERKKMKE
;
A
#
# COMPACT_ATOMS: atom_id res chain seq x y z
N MET A 1 25.17 -14.81 10.12
CA MET A 1 24.95 -13.43 9.68
C MET A 1 23.76 -13.29 8.72
N GLY A 2 23.65 -14.14 7.66
CA GLY A 2 22.51 -14.11 6.73
C GLY A 2 21.12 -14.27 7.38
N VAL A 3 20.95 -15.23 8.30
CA VAL A 3 19.68 -15.40 9.04
C VAL A 3 19.27 -14.15 9.82
N ILE A 4 20.22 -13.49 10.49
CA ILE A 4 19.96 -12.24 11.25
C ILE A 4 19.56 -11.11 10.31
N LEU A 5 20.24 -10.96 9.17
CA LEU A 5 19.91 -9.94 8.17
C LEU A 5 18.53 -10.19 7.52
N ASN A 6 18.20 -11.44 7.19
CA ASN A 6 16.87 -11.82 6.68
C ASN A 6 15.77 -11.65 7.75
N LEU A 7 16.11 -11.78 9.04
CA LEU A 7 15.22 -11.45 10.16
C LEU A 7 14.99 -9.93 10.25
N SER A 8 16.01 -9.11 10.03
CA SER A 8 15.88 -7.64 10.01
C SER A 8 14.97 -7.17 8.87
N VAL A 9 15.05 -7.80 7.70
CA VAL A 9 14.12 -7.55 6.58
C VAL A 9 12.68 -7.92 6.97
N TYR A 10 12.47 -9.04 7.65
CA TYR A 10 11.15 -9.41 8.17
C TYR A 10 10.63 -8.39 9.18
N GLY A 11 11.52 -7.88 10.04
CA GLY A 11 11.23 -6.80 10.98
C GLY A 11 10.70 -5.56 10.26
N LEU A 12 11.36 -5.12 9.18
CA LEU A 12 10.94 -3.96 8.38
C LEU A 12 9.56 -4.13 7.73
N MET A 13 9.12 -5.37 7.48
CA MET A 13 7.83 -5.64 6.83
C MET A 13 6.70 -5.84 7.83
N ILE A 14 6.94 -6.62 8.89
CA ILE A 14 5.89 -7.06 9.82
C ILE A 14 5.74 -6.15 11.02
N ILE A 15 6.83 -5.60 11.56
CA ILE A 15 6.75 -4.74 12.75
C ILE A 15 5.85 -3.52 12.50
N PRO A 16 5.95 -2.81 11.35
CA PRO A 16 5.03 -1.72 11.06
C PRO A 16 3.57 -2.18 10.98
N LEU A 17 3.28 -3.33 10.38
CA LEU A 17 1.91 -3.86 10.31
C LEU A 17 1.36 -4.24 11.68
N VAL A 18 2.17 -4.91 12.52
CA VAL A 18 1.78 -5.27 13.89
C VAL A 18 1.57 -4.01 14.74
N ALA A 19 2.45 -3.02 14.60
CA ALA A 19 2.31 -1.74 15.26
C ALA A 19 1.01 -1.04 14.85
N MET A 20 0.66 -1.04 13.56
CA MET A 20 -0.60 -0.46 13.07
C MET A 20 -1.84 -1.19 13.59
N VAL A 21 -1.84 -2.53 13.55
CA VAL A 21 -2.95 -3.34 14.09
C VAL A 21 -3.16 -3.05 15.57
N LYS A 22 -2.08 -2.96 16.35
CA LYS A 22 -2.15 -2.68 17.78
C LYS A 22 -2.52 -1.23 18.08
N ALA A 23 -1.93 -0.27 17.36
CA ALA A 23 -2.13 1.16 17.61
C ALA A 23 -3.54 1.64 17.27
N HIS A 24 -4.21 0.99 16.32
CA HIS A 24 -5.58 1.34 15.92
C HIS A 24 -6.63 0.32 16.39
N ASN A 25 -6.26 -0.62 17.27
CA ASN A 25 -7.12 -1.68 17.80
C ASN A 25 -7.89 -2.44 16.69
N LEU A 26 -7.20 -2.77 15.59
CA LEU A 26 -7.84 -3.33 14.40
C LEU A 26 -8.32 -4.78 14.65
N SER A 27 -9.64 -4.98 14.57
CA SER A 27 -10.25 -6.31 14.68
C SER A 27 -10.24 -7.04 13.33
N LEU A 28 -9.14 -7.73 13.02
CA LEU A 28 -8.96 -8.47 11.75
C LEU A 28 -10.09 -9.47 11.45
N ARG A 29 -10.67 -10.11 12.47
CA ARG A 29 -11.78 -11.08 12.30
C ARG A 29 -13.01 -10.44 11.64
N LYS A 30 -13.31 -9.19 11.97
CA LYS A 30 -14.45 -8.45 11.43
C LYS A 30 -14.19 -7.95 10.00
N LEU A 31 -12.91 -7.81 9.63
CA LEU A 31 -12.47 -7.35 8.32
C LEU A 31 -12.25 -8.50 7.32
N SER A 32 -12.69 -9.72 7.64
CA SER A 32 -12.49 -10.92 6.79
C SER A 32 -13.05 -10.75 5.37
N LYS A 33 -14.22 -10.12 5.24
CA LYS A 33 -14.84 -9.87 3.93
C LYS A 33 -14.01 -8.90 3.09
N LEU A 34 -13.49 -7.85 3.72
CA LEU A 34 -12.61 -6.89 3.08
C LEU A 34 -11.28 -7.54 2.66
N SER A 35 -10.70 -8.39 3.52
CA SER A 35 -9.45 -9.08 3.19
C SER A 35 -9.59 -10.01 1.99
N ILE A 36 -10.72 -10.72 1.87
CA ILE A 36 -11.01 -11.58 0.72
C ILE A 36 -11.10 -10.76 -0.57
N MET A 37 -11.82 -9.63 -0.52
CA MET A 37 -11.94 -8.75 -1.69
C MET A 37 -10.58 -8.15 -2.09
N MET A 38 -9.79 -7.68 -1.12
CA MET A 38 -8.43 -7.19 -1.37
C MET A 38 -7.53 -8.27 -1.98
N ALA A 39 -7.59 -9.49 -1.46
CA ALA A 39 -6.83 -10.61 -2.00
C ALA A 39 -7.23 -10.89 -3.46
N ALA A 40 -8.53 -10.90 -3.77
CA ALA A 40 -9.02 -11.09 -5.14
C ALA A 40 -8.53 -9.98 -6.09
N VAL A 41 -8.59 -8.71 -5.66
CA VAL A 41 -8.09 -7.58 -6.46
C VAL A 41 -6.57 -7.70 -6.69
N GLN A 42 -5.80 -7.99 -5.65
CA GLN A 42 -4.34 -8.10 -5.79
C GLN A 42 -3.92 -9.30 -6.63
N LEU A 43 -4.64 -10.44 -6.55
CA LEU A 43 -4.43 -11.57 -7.45
C LEU A 43 -4.74 -11.21 -8.90
N ALA A 44 -5.84 -10.49 -9.15
CA ALA A 44 -6.16 -10.00 -10.50
C ALA A 44 -5.09 -9.01 -11.02
N GLN A 45 -4.58 -8.12 -10.17
CA GLN A 45 -3.48 -7.22 -10.53
C GLN A 45 -2.21 -8.00 -10.86
N SER A 46 -1.91 -9.05 -10.09
CA SER A 46 -0.76 -9.93 -10.34
C SER A 46 -0.90 -10.69 -11.66
N THR A 47 -2.08 -11.23 -11.99
CA THR A 47 -2.29 -11.92 -13.28
C THR A 47 -2.16 -10.97 -14.46
N ILE A 48 -2.69 -9.74 -14.35
CA ILE A 48 -2.51 -8.70 -15.36
C ILE A 48 -1.03 -8.37 -15.54
N ALA A 49 -0.28 -8.17 -14.45
CA ALA A 49 1.15 -7.88 -14.50
C ALA A 49 1.95 -9.00 -15.18
N MET A 50 1.61 -10.26 -14.89
CA MET A 50 2.26 -11.44 -15.48
C MET A 50 1.91 -11.65 -16.96
N ALA A 51 0.77 -11.15 -17.41
CA ALA A 51 0.35 -11.23 -18.81
C ALA A 51 1.11 -10.25 -19.72
N VAL A 52 1.79 -9.24 -19.17
CA VAL A 52 2.55 -8.26 -19.95
C VAL A 52 3.92 -8.85 -20.33
N PRO A 53 4.24 -8.91 -21.64
CA PRO A 53 5.53 -9.41 -22.10
C PRO A 53 6.72 -8.56 -21.57
N PRO A 54 7.84 -9.19 -21.19
CA PRO A 54 8.99 -8.51 -20.59
C PRO A 54 9.75 -7.58 -21.56
N ASP A 55 9.61 -7.81 -22.86
CA ASP A 55 10.22 -7.08 -23.95
C ASP A 55 9.51 -5.76 -24.28
N MET A 56 8.29 -5.54 -23.74
CA MET A 56 7.49 -4.34 -24.00
C MET A 56 7.59 -3.32 -22.85
N MET A 57 8.76 -2.68 -22.71
CA MET A 57 9.03 -1.72 -21.61
C MET A 57 7.98 -0.61 -21.50
N GLY A 58 7.51 -0.06 -22.62
CA GLY A 58 6.45 0.98 -22.61
C GLY A 58 5.11 0.48 -22.06
N VAL A 59 4.75 -0.78 -22.37
CA VAL A 59 3.53 -1.41 -21.85
C VAL A 59 3.70 -1.73 -20.36
N GLN A 60 4.87 -2.20 -19.94
CA GLN A 60 5.16 -2.45 -18.53
C GLN A 60 5.04 -1.19 -17.67
N VAL A 61 5.64 -0.08 -18.10
CA VAL A 61 5.54 1.21 -17.39
C VAL A 61 4.08 1.69 -17.34
N SER A 62 3.33 1.52 -18.42
CA SER A 62 1.91 1.90 -18.47
C SER A 62 1.05 1.05 -17.53
N VAL A 63 1.27 -0.27 -17.52
CA VAL A 63 0.50 -1.20 -16.68
C VAL A 63 0.88 -1.03 -15.21
N GLN A 64 2.15 -1.12 -14.86
CA GLN A 64 2.62 -1.03 -13.47
C GLN A 64 2.52 0.39 -12.90
N GLY A 65 2.69 1.42 -13.74
CA GLY A 65 2.71 2.81 -13.32
C GLY A 65 1.38 3.54 -13.39
N ALA A 66 0.45 3.12 -14.25
CA ALA A 66 -0.84 3.79 -14.41
C ALA A 66 -2.03 2.86 -14.15
N LEU A 67 -2.11 1.71 -14.83
CA LEU A 67 -3.29 0.84 -14.76
C LEU A 67 -3.47 0.18 -13.39
N LEU A 68 -2.45 -0.52 -12.89
CA LEU A 68 -2.56 -1.20 -11.60
C LEU A 68 -2.78 -0.22 -10.45
N PRO A 69 -2.05 0.92 -10.37
CA PRO A 69 -2.34 1.95 -9.38
C PRO A 69 -3.75 2.53 -9.51
N LEU A 70 -4.27 2.71 -10.73
CA LEU A 70 -5.66 3.16 -10.93
C LEU A 70 -6.66 2.19 -10.29
N VAL A 71 -6.48 0.89 -10.52
CA VAL A 71 -7.34 -0.15 -9.91
C VAL A 71 -7.28 -0.07 -8.38
N THR A 72 -6.08 0.07 -7.81
CA THR A 72 -5.91 0.22 -6.36
C THR A 72 -6.59 1.49 -5.83
N VAL A 73 -6.38 2.63 -6.49
CA VAL A 73 -6.96 3.93 -6.13
C VAL A 73 -8.48 3.87 -6.17
N VAL A 74 -9.06 3.36 -7.27
CA VAL A 74 -10.51 3.23 -7.43
C VAL A 74 -11.09 2.30 -6.37
N PHE A 75 -10.45 1.16 -6.12
CA PHE A 75 -10.89 0.22 -5.09
C PHE A 75 -10.88 0.87 -3.69
N CYS A 76 -9.77 1.50 -3.30
CA CYS A 76 -9.63 2.11 -1.99
C CYS A 76 -10.59 3.31 -1.83
N PHE A 77 -10.71 4.15 -2.85
CA PHE A 77 -11.62 5.28 -2.87
C PHE A 77 -13.07 4.82 -2.73
N PHE A 78 -13.50 3.82 -3.50
CA PHE A 78 -14.86 3.28 -3.41
C PHE A 78 -15.14 2.68 -2.02
N THR A 79 -14.19 1.90 -1.50
CA THR A 79 -14.29 1.25 -0.19
C THR A 79 -14.44 2.26 0.96
N LEU A 80 -13.79 3.43 0.85
CA LEU A 80 -13.75 4.45 1.90
C LEU A 80 -14.80 5.56 1.72
N SER A 81 -15.20 5.86 0.49
CA SER A 81 -16.14 6.96 0.18
C SER A 81 -17.60 6.49 0.08
N ASP A 82 -17.87 5.24 -0.28
CA ASP A 82 -19.24 4.71 -0.37
C ASP A 82 -19.71 4.17 0.99
N THR A 83 -20.74 4.82 1.56
CA THR A 83 -21.33 4.42 2.84
C THR A 83 -21.89 2.99 2.87
N LYS A 84 -22.37 2.47 1.73
CA LYS A 84 -22.83 1.07 1.60
C LYS A 84 -21.64 0.14 1.63
N ALA A 85 -20.54 0.46 0.93
CA ALA A 85 -19.32 -0.34 0.95
C ALA A 85 -18.74 -0.39 2.37
N VAL A 86 -18.64 0.74 3.07
CA VAL A 86 -18.18 0.82 4.47
C VAL A 86 -19.00 -0.08 5.40
N LYS A 87 -20.33 -0.11 5.21
CA LYS A 87 -21.23 -1.00 5.99
C LYS A 87 -21.03 -2.47 5.65
N VAL A 88 -21.06 -2.82 4.36
CA VAL A 88 -20.93 -4.21 3.89
C VAL A 88 -19.57 -4.81 4.25
N MET A 89 -18.53 -3.99 4.29
CA MET A 89 -17.16 -4.39 4.64
C MET A 89 -16.86 -4.30 6.15
N HIS A 90 -17.85 -3.97 6.98
CA HIS A 90 -17.71 -3.81 8.44
C HIS A 90 -16.60 -2.85 8.88
N LEU A 91 -16.29 -1.85 8.05
CA LEU A 91 -15.27 -0.84 8.36
C LEU A 91 -15.71 0.09 9.50
N HIS A 92 -17.01 0.31 9.70
CA HIS A 92 -17.52 1.07 10.84
C HIS A 92 -17.27 0.36 12.20
N ASP A 93 -17.04 -0.95 12.19
CA ASP A 93 -16.76 -1.74 13.40
C ASP A 93 -15.25 -1.97 13.63
N CYS A 94 -14.38 -1.28 12.87
CA CYS A 94 -12.93 -1.50 12.92
C CYS A 94 -12.22 -0.55 13.91
N GLY A 95 -12.07 -1.02 15.15
CA GLY A 95 -11.17 -0.41 16.13
C GLY A 95 -11.50 1.05 16.47
N ASP A 96 -10.46 1.89 16.53
CA ASP A 96 -10.53 3.28 17.04
C ASP A 96 -11.15 4.30 16.06
N GLY A 97 -11.77 3.85 14.97
CA GLY A 97 -12.48 4.71 14.01
C GLY A 97 -11.62 5.29 12.87
N ASP A 98 -10.31 5.00 12.81
CA ASP A 98 -9.47 5.31 11.64
C ASP A 98 -9.62 4.22 10.55
N VAL A 99 -10.73 4.32 9.81
CA VAL A 99 -11.04 3.39 8.70
C VAL A 99 -9.99 3.42 7.59
N GLY A 100 -9.32 4.55 7.39
CA GLY A 100 -8.25 4.68 6.41
C GLY A 100 -7.03 3.85 6.78
N ALA A 101 -6.62 3.91 8.05
CA ALA A 101 -5.55 3.06 8.58
C ALA A 101 -5.91 1.56 8.51
N ALA A 102 -7.16 1.20 8.76
CA ALA A 102 -7.62 -0.18 8.65
C ALA A 102 -7.49 -0.72 7.21
N VAL A 103 -7.97 0.03 6.22
CA VAL A 103 -7.89 -0.34 4.80
C VAL A 103 -6.43 -0.45 4.34
N ALA A 104 -5.59 0.54 4.65
CA ALA A 104 -4.18 0.53 4.28
C ALA A 104 -3.41 -0.65 4.91
N THR A 105 -3.61 -0.88 6.21
CA THR A 105 -2.95 -1.97 6.94
C THR A 105 -3.38 -3.32 6.39
N LEU A 106 -4.67 -3.52 6.14
CA LEU A 106 -5.17 -4.79 5.60
C LEU A 106 -4.69 -5.04 4.18
N TRP A 107 -4.63 -4.00 3.34
CA TRP A 107 -4.11 -4.10 1.98
C TRP A 107 -2.66 -4.57 1.97
N CYS A 108 -1.80 -3.93 2.78
CA CYS A 108 -0.39 -4.29 2.91
C CYS A 108 -0.18 -5.65 3.58
N LEU A 109 -1.04 -6.03 4.53
CA LEU A 109 -1.03 -7.35 5.15
C LEU A 109 -1.36 -8.45 4.13
N CYS A 110 -2.44 -8.29 3.36
CA CYS A 110 -2.80 -9.21 2.28
C CYS A 110 -1.66 -9.35 1.28
N TYR A 111 -1.07 -8.23 0.85
CA TYR A 111 0.03 -8.24 -0.12
C TYR A 111 1.26 -8.96 0.43
N THR A 112 1.60 -8.73 1.69
CA THR A 112 2.71 -9.41 2.36
C THR A 112 2.48 -10.92 2.44
N VAL A 113 1.28 -11.35 2.86
CA VAL A 113 0.94 -12.78 2.98
C VAL A 113 0.95 -13.46 1.61
N LEU A 114 0.35 -12.85 0.59
CA LEU A 114 0.20 -13.46 -0.74
C LEU A 114 1.53 -13.51 -1.51
N PHE A 115 2.28 -12.42 -1.53
CA PHE A 115 3.39 -12.25 -2.49
C PHE A 115 4.77 -12.25 -1.86
N ARG A 116 4.87 -12.09 -0.54
CA ARG A 116 6.18 -11.92 0.11
C ARG A 116 6.50 -12.96 1.18
N TRP A 117 5.49 -13.65 1.71
CA TRP A 117 5.68 -14.71 2.69
C TRP A 117 6.53 -15.88 2.15
N PHE A 118 6.18 -16.39 0.97
CA PHE A 118 6.89 -17.53 0.36
C PHE A 118 8.32 -17.18 -0.11
N PRO A 119 8.56 -16.07 -0.86
CA PRO A 119 9.92 -15.68 -1.22
C PRO A 119 10.82 -15.45 0.00
N TRP A 120 10.27 -14.85 1.06
CA TRP A 120 11.01 -14.65 2.30
C TRP A 120 11.35 -15.98 2.99
N TYR A 121 10.38 -16.89 3.12
CA TYR A 121 10.62 -18.23 3.69
C TYR A 121 11.72 -18.98 2.92
N HIS A 122 11.68 -18.90 1.58
CA HIS A 122 12.72 -19.47 0.74
C HIS A 122 14.08 -18.81 0.98
N SER A 123 14.13 -17.48 1.11
CA SER A 123 15.40 -16.76 1.31
C SER A 123 15.98 -16.95 2.72
N LEU A 124 15.14 -17.18 3.73
CA LEU A 124 15.57 -17.61 5.07
C LEU A 124 16.34 -18.94 5.05
N ALA A 125 15.98 -19.84 4.14
CA ALA A 125 16.68 -21.12 3.97
C ALA A 125 18.04 -20.96 3.26
N SER A 126 18.29 -19.82 2.61
CA SER A 126 19.56 -19.52 1.96
C SER A 126 20.59 -19.01 2.97
N ARG A 127 21.87 -19.39 2.80
CA ARG A 127 22.95 -19.01 3.73
C ARG A 127 23.48 -17.57 3.49
N GLY A 128 23.02 -16.90 2.44
CA GLY A 128 23.53 -15.60 1.99
C GLY A 128 22.62 -14.41 2.33
N PHE A 129 23.21 -13.21 2.37
CA PHE A 129 22.44 -11.97 2.34
C PHE A 129 22.19 -11.56 0.89
N GLU A 130 20.94 -11.29 0.55
CA GLU A 130 20.55 -10.78 -0.77
C GLU A 130 20.06 -9.35 -0.63
N ALA A 131 20.73 -8.40 -1.30
CA ALA A 131 20.33 -6.99 -1.29
C ALA A 131 18.90 -6.79 -1.81
N ALA A 132 18.43 -7.68 -2.69
CA ALA A 132 17.05 -7.71 -3.17
C ALA A 132 16.01 -7.85 -2.03
N ASN A 133 16.34 -8.59 -0.97
CA ASN A 133 15.45 -8.73 0.19
C ASN A 133 15.32 -7.40 0.96
N LEU A 134 16.43 -6.69 1.14
CA LEU A 134 16.42 -5.40 1.83
C LEU A 134 15.62 -4.36 1.04
N VAL A 135 15.79 -4.33 -0.29
CA VAL A 135 15.00 -3.47 -1.19
C VAL A 135 13.51 -3.84 -1.09
N SER A 136 13.17 -5.13 -1.11
CA SER A 136 11.79 -5.60 -0.93
C SER A 136 11.20 -5.13 0.41
N GLY A 137 11.96 -5.24 1.50
CA GLY A 137 11.55 -4.75 2.82
C GLY A 137 11.28 -3.24 2.83
N ALA A 138 12.18 -2.45 2.25
CA ALA A 138 12.02 -1.00 2.11
C ALA A 138 10.79 -0.63 1.27
N GLU A 139 10.57 -1.31 0.15
CA GLU A 139 9.38 -1.13 -0.68
C GLU A 139 8.09 -1.49 0.06
N ALA A 140 8.13 -2.48 0.98
CA ALA A 140 6.99 -2.83 1.83
C ALA A 140 6.57 -1.64 2.68
N TYR A 141 7.56 -1.07 3.35
CA TYR A 141 7.39 0.07 4.23
C TYR A 141 6.91 1.30 3.46
N LEU A 142 7.54 1.62 2.34
CA LEU A 142 7.12 2.72 1.46
C LEU A 142 5.69 2.54 0.94
N THR A 143 5.32 1.31 0.59
CA THR A 143 3.95 0.97 0.18
C THR A 143 2.96 1.20 1.31
N LEU A 144 3.28 0.77 2.54
CA LEU A 144 2.43 1.01 3.71
C LEU A 144 2.23 2.51 3.95
N VAL A 145 3.30 3.30 3.93
CA VAL A 145 3.22 4.77 4.09
C VAL A 145 2.37 5.40 2.99
N THR A 146 2.59 5.00 1.74
CA THR A 146 1.81 5.49 0.59
C THR A 146 0.33 5.17 0.75
N MET A 147 0.01 3.91 1.08
CA MET A 147 -1.37 3.46 1.27
C MET A 147 -2.04 4.18 2.44
N LEU A 148 -1.32 4.45 3.53
CA LEU A 148 -1.86 5.19 4.68
C LEU A 148 -2.20 6.63 4.31
N ALA A 149 -1.27 7.35 3.70
CA ALA A 149 -1.49 8.73 3.25
C ALA A 149 -2.66 8.81 2.26
N MET A 150 -2.70 7.87 1.31
CA MET A 150 -3.76 7.78 0.31
C MET A 150 -5.13 7.48 0.93
N CYS A 151 -5.23 6.42 1.75
CA CYS A 151 -6.51 6.00 2.35
C CYS A 151 -7.05 7.08 3.29
N ARG A 152 -6.20 7.74 4.09
CA ARG A 152 -6.63 8.88 4.92
C ARG A 152 -7.08 10.07 4.09
N SER A 153 -6.45 10.33 2.95
CA SER A 153 -6.93 11.37 2.03
C SER A 153 -8.30 11.03 1.44
N PHE A 154 -8.58 9.74 1.20
CA PHE A 154 -9.87 9.30 0.62
C PHE A 154 -11.04 9.35 1.61
N THR A 155 -10.80 9.33 2.93
CA THR A 155 -11.88 9.51 3.90
C THR A 155 -12.53 10.90 3.83
N THR A 156 -11.92 11.85 3.13
CA THR A 156 -12.54 13.15 2.82
C THR A 156 -13.65 13.04 1.77
N GLY A 157 -13.77 11.92 1.05
CA GLY A 157 -14.69 11.73 -0.07
C GLY A 157 -14.33 12.52 -1.32
N SER A 158 -13.18 13.21 -1.35
CA SER A 158 -12.81 14.06 -2.47
C SER A 158 -12.29 13.26 -3.66
N LEU A 159 -12.98 13.37 -4.81
CA LEU A 159 -12.51 12.79 -6.07
C LEU A 159 -11.15 13.38 -6.49
N THR A 160 -10.86 14.63 -6.12
CA THR A 160 -9.55 15.24 -6.42
C THR A 160 -8.41 14.55 -5.69
N ALA A 161 -8.65 13.98 -4.50
CA ALA A 161 -7.65 13.19 -3.79
C ALA A 161 -7.35 11.89 -4.54
N ALA A 162 -8.38 11.21 -5.07
CA ALA A 162 -8.21 10.00 -5.88
C ALA A 162 -7.46 10.28 -7.19
N MET A 163 -7.81 11.36 -7.88
CA MET A 163 -7.10 11.76 -9.11
C MET A 163 -5.65 12.15 -8.83
N ALA A 164 -5.39 12.94 -7.77
CA ALA A 164 -4.04 13.29 -7.36
C ALA A 164 -3.22 12.04 -7.02
N ALA A 165 -3.80 11.11 -6.26
CA ALA A 165 -3.17 9.84 -5.92
C ALA A 165 -2.73 9.06 -7.16
N TRP A 166 -3.63 8.91 -8.14
CA TRP A 166 -3.32 8.21 -9.38
C TRP A 166 -2.20 8.91 -10.17
N VAL A 167 -2.27 10.24 -10.33
CA VAL A 167 -1.23 11.01 -11.02
C VAL A 167 0.13 10.87 -10.33
N LEU A 168 0.18 10.88 -8.99
CA LEU A 168 1.42 10.71 -8.23
C LEU A 168 2.04 9.32 -8.39
N HIS A 169 1.22 8.27 -8.58
CA HIS A 169 1.72 6.95 -8.96
C HIS A 169 2.34 6.95 -10.36
N VAL A 170 1.71 7.62 -11.34
CA VAL A 170 2.26 7.76 -12.70
C VAL A 170 3.59 8.50 -12.68
N VAL A 171 3.67 9.62 -11.95
CA VAL A 171 4.91 10.41 -11.81
C VAL A 171 6.02 9.57 -11.17
N GLY A 172 5.72 8.84 -10.09
CA GLY A 172 6.71 7.97 -9.46
C GLY A 172 7.17 6.84 -10.38
N ALA A 173 6.26 6.21 -11.11
CA ALA A 173 6.63 5.15 -12.06
C ALA A 173 7.53 5.66 -13.18
N LEU A 174 7.25 6.85 -13.73
CA LEU A 174 8.11 7.51 -14.72
C LEU A 174 9.48 7.83 -14.13
N ALA A 175 9.54 8.37 -12.90
CA ALA A 175 10.80 8.65 -12.23
C ALA A 175 11.64 7.39 -12.00
N GLY A 176 11.01 6.29 -11.57
CA GLY A 176 11.66 4.99 -11.41
C GLY A 176 12.19 4.43 -12.73
N ALA A 177 11.42 4.57 -13.81
CA ALA A 177 11.83 4.15 -15.15
C ALA A 177 13.02 4.97 -15.67
N VAL A 178 12.99 6.30 -15.51
CA VAL A 178 14.08 7.20 -15.92
C VAL A 178 15.35 6.95 -15.10
N ALA A 179 15.23 6.66 -13.80
CA ALA A 179 16.35 6.35 -12.94
C ALA A 179 16.90 4.92 -13.12
N GLY A 180 16.20 4.05 -13.85
CA GLY A 180 16.51 2.62 -13.94
C GLY A 180 16.37 1.86 -12.62
N LEU A 181 15.71 2.45 -11.62
CA LEU A 181 15.59 1.94 -10.25
C LEU A 181 14.14 2.10 -9.76
N PRO A 182 13.32 1.03 -9.78
CA PRO A 182 11.92 1.08 -9.35
C PRO A 182 11.71 1.63 -7.94
N VAL A 183 12.63 1.30 -7.01
CA VAL A 183 12.58 1.77 -5.62
C VAL A 183 12.61 3.30 -5.52
N VAL A 184 13.32 3.99 -6.41
CA VAL A 184 13.35 5.47 -6.45
C VAL A 184 11.97 6.02 -6.77
N GLY A 185 11.27 5.39 -7.70
CA GLY A 185 9.89 5.73 -8.03
C GLY A 185 8.94 5.54 -6.85
N THR A 186 9.04 4.40 -6.16
CA THR A 186 8.21 4.13 -4.97
C THR A 186 8.48 5.10 -3.82
N ALA A 187 9.75 5.47 -3.61
CA ALA A 187 10.13 6.44 -2.60
C ALA A 187 9.59 7.84 -2.92
N LEU A 188 9.68 8.26 -4.18
CA LEU A 188 9.13 9.52 -4.65
C LEU A 188 7.60 9.56 -4.49
N THR A 189 6.88 8.50 -4.90
CA THR A 189 5.44 8.42 -4.71
C THR A 189 5.08 8.52 -3.23
N ALA A 190 5.76 7.79 -2.35
CA ALA A 190 5.51 7.84 -0.91
C ALA A 190 5.71 9.25 -0.35
N ALA A 191 6.81 9.91 -0.73
CA ALA A 191 7.11 11.28 -0.29
C ALA A 191 6.04 12.28 -0.76
N LEU A 192 5.67 12.25 -2.05
CA LEU A 192 4.69 13.16 -2.62
C LEU A 192 3.29 12.92 -2.04
N MET A 193 2.87 11.66 -1.91
CA MET A 193 1.58 11.30 -1.32
C MET A 193 1.47 11.75 0.13
N THR A 194 2.53 11.58 0.92
CA THR A 194 2.57 12.04 2.30
C THR A 194 2.48 13.57 2.37
N ALA A 195 3.23 14.28 1.53
CA ALA A 195 3.20 15.74 1.47
C ALA A 195 1.82 16.28 1.08
N VAL A 196 1.21 15.70 0.04
CA VAL A 196 -0.13 16.10 -0.44
C VAL A 196 -1.22 15.75 0.56
N SER A 197 -1.14 14.59 1.21
CA SER A 197 -2.08 14.21 2.29
C SER A 197 -2.00 15.19 3.46
N ALA A 198 -0.79 15.56 3.89
CA ALA A 198 -0.58 16.46 5.02
C ALA A 198 -1.03 17.91 4.73
N THR A 199 -0.84 18.40 3.50
CA THR A 199 -1.06 19.81 3.17
C THR A 199 -2.41 20.08 2.51
N VAL A 200 -2.87 19.19 1.63
CA VAL A 200 -4.05 19.43 0.77
C VAL A 200 -5.29 18.72 1.32
N PHE A 201 -5.15 17.46 1.71
CA PHE A 201 -6.29 16.58 2.06
C PHE A 201 -6.37 16.21 3.54
N CYS A 202 -5.81 17.06 4.41
CA CYS A 202 -5.82 16.88 5.86
C CYS A 202 -7.26 16.75 6.40
N ALA A 203 -7.54 15.70 7.15
CA ALA A 203 -8.87 15.43 7.70
C ALA A 203 -9.30 16.57 8.67
N PRO A 204 -10.59 16.92 8.73
CA PRO A 204 -11.07 18.05 9.54
C PRO A 204 -10.78 17.92 11.05
N ALA A 205 -10.62 16.70 11.57
CA ALA A 205 -10.22 16.45 12.96
C ALA A 205 -8.75 16.83 13.24
N GLU A 206 -7.85 16.73 12.26
CA GLU A 206 -6.44 17.10 12.41
C GLU A 206 -6.21 18.60 12.27
N ARG A 207 -6.99 19.29 11.42
CA ARG A 207 -6.95 20.77 11.32
C ARG A 207 -7.33 21.49 12.62
N LYS A 208 -8.12 20.86 13.49
CA LYS A 208 -8.47 21.43 14.81
C LYS A 208 -7.30 21.37 15.79
N LYS A 209 -6.55 20.27 15.82
CA LYS A 209 -5.37 20.10 16.70
C LYS A 209 -4.15 20.91 16.23
N MET A 210 -4.04 21.21 14.94
CA MET A 210 -2.92 21.96 14.38
C MET A 210 -3.07 23.49 14.52
N LYS A 211 -4.23 23.96 14.98
CA LYS A 211 -4.54 25.38 15.25
C LYS A 211 -4.57 25.72 16.75
N GLU A 212 -4.38 24.73 17.62
CA GLU A 212 -4.14 24.88 19.06
C GLU A 212 -2.65 24.80 19.34
#